data_AF-A0A2E2UYT7-F1
#
_entry.id   AF-A0A2E2UYT7-F1
#
_cell.length_a   1.000
_cell.length_b   1.000
_cell.length_c   1.000
_cell.angle_alpha   90.00
_cell.angle_beta   90.00
_cell.angle_gamma   90.00
#
_symmetry.space_group_name_H-M   'P 1'
#
loop_
_entity.id
_entity.type
_entity.pdbx_description
1 polymer ?
#
loop_
_entity_poly.entity_id
_entity_poly.type
_entity_poly.pdbx_seq_one_letter_code
_entity_poly.pdbx_strand_id
1 'polypeptide(L)'
;MWAVAQTKPKQEHKAEINLNNQGYRCYLPLINRKKFIKDTWVSCSEVFFSNYIFIDLSSINANFSKINNTYGISKLLVNKDLSIPYTIDEGFIRSLKNKLRKPLDINDLKKGSKVNITKGKLSKF
;
A
#
# COMPACT_ATOMS: atom_id res chain seq x y z
N MET A 1 -9.03 -15.66 -1.79
CA MET A 1 -7.73 -15.61 -2.50
C MET A 1 -7.54 -14.19 -2.97
N TRP A 2 -6.36 -13.59 -2.83
CA TRP A 2 -6.11 -12.21 -3.21
C TRP A 2 -5.17 -12.12 -4.39
N ALA A 3 -5.48 -11.28 -5.38
CA ALA A 3 -4.54 -10.90 -6.43
C ALA A 3 -3.84 -9.59 -6.08
N VAL A 4 -2.71 -9.34 -6.74
CA VAL A 4 -1.96 -8.09 -6.64
C VAL A 4 -2.14 -7.30 -7.94
N ALA A 5 -2.56 -6.04 -7.83
CA ALA A 5 -2.57 -5.10 -8.95
C ALA A 5 -1.58 -3.97 -8.71
N GLN A 6 -0.90 -3.56 -9.77
CA GLN A 6 -0.11 -2.35 -9.81
C GLN A 6 -1.04 -1.15 -10.07
N THR A 7 -0.95 -0.12 -9.25
CA THR A 7 -1.65 1.16 -9.45
C THR A 7 -0.79 2.11 -10.27
N LYS A 8 -1.41 3.18 -10.80
CA LYS A 8 -0.68 4.32 -11.34
C LYS A 8 0.02 5.06 -10.20
N PRO A 9 1.18 5.69 -10.44
CA PRO A 9 1.91 6.44 -9.42
C PRO A 9 1.03 7.47 -8.71
N LYS A 10 1.00 7.41 -7.37
CA LYS A 10 0.24 8.33 -6.50
C LYS A 10 -1.29 8.29 -6.68
N GLN A 11 -1.82 7.27 -7.35
CA GLN A 11 -3.28 7.11 -7.57
C GLN A 11 -3.86 5.91 -6.80
N GLU A 12 -3.17 5.43 -5.77
CA GLU A 12 -3.57 4.26 -4.98
C GLU A 12 -4.97 4.41 -4.37
N HIS A 13 -5.23 5.54 -3.70
CA HIS A 13 -6.54 5.84 -3.12
C HIS A 13 -7.63 5.97 -4.18
N LYS A 14 -7.31 6.54 -5.35
CA LYS A 14 -8.24 6.63 -6.48
C LYS A 14 -8.57 5.23 -7.00
N ALA A 15 -7.58 4.36 -7.11
CA ALA A 15 -7.77 2.97 -7.52
C ALA A 15 -8.67 2.22 -6.53
N GLU A 16 -8.43 2.36 -5.23
CA GLU A 16 -9.24 1.78 -4.16
C GLU A 16 -10.71 2.21 -4.27
N ILE A 17 -10.97 3.51 -4.37
CA ILE A 17 -12.34 4.05 -4.50
C ILE A 17 -13.04 3.47 -5.75
N ASN A 18 -12.37 3.47 -6.90
CA ASN A 18 -12.99 2.98 -8.13
C ASN A 18 -13.23 1.46 -8.13
N LEU A 19 -12.31 0.69 -7.55
CA LEU A 19 -12.50 -0.75 -7.37
C LEU A 19 -13.69 -1.05 -6.46
N ASN A 20 -13.78 -0.36 -5.32
CA ASN A 20 -14.90 -0.50 -4.39
C ASN A 20 -16.24 -0.12 -5.05
N ASN A 21 -16.27 0.97 -5.83
CA ASN A 21 -17.46 1.39 -6.58
C ASN A 21 -17.90 0.38 -7.65
N GLN A 22 -16.97 -0.39 -8.21
CA GLN A 22 -17.27 -1.49 -9.14
C GLN A 22 -17.68 -2.79 -8.41
N GLY A 23 -17.73 -2.77 -7.08
CA GLY A 23 -18.10 -3.93 -6.25
C GLY A 23 -16.94 -4.89 -5.96
N TYR A 24 -15.70 -4.51 -6.27
CA TYR A 24 -14.53 -5.31 -5.88
C TYR A 24 -14.16 -5.03 -4.44
N ARG A 25 -14.03 -6.09 -3.65
CA ARG A 25 -13.38 -6.00 -2.33
C ARG A 25 -11.88 -5.86 -2.54
N CYS A 26 -11.31 -4.75 -2.11
CA CYS A 26 -9.87 -4.51 -2.18
C CYS A 26 -9.28 -4.15 -0.81
N TYR A 27 -7.95 -4.14 -0.75
CA TYR A 27 -7.21 -3.74 0.43
C TYR A 27 -5.97 -2.95 -0.01
N LEU A 28 -5.96 -1.66 0.33
CA LEU A 28 -4.80 -0.80 0.22
C LEU A 28 -4.08 -0.76 1.59
N PRO A 29 -2.89 -1.34 1.71
CA PRO A 29 -2.14 -1.32 2.96
C PRO A 29 -1.64 0.10 3.26
N LEU A 30 -2.15 0.66 4.36
CA LEU A 30 -1.74 1.96 4.87
C LEU A 30 -0.97 1.80 6.16
N ILE A 31 -0.07 2.75 6.41
CA ILE A 31 0.70 2.85 7.64
C ILE A 31 0.56 4.25 8.22
N ASN A 32 0.41 4.32 9.54
CA ASN A 32 0.46 5.59 10.26
C ASN A 32 1.90 5.85 10.70
N ARG A 33 2.49 6.94 10.22
CA ARG A 33 3.86 7.35 10.55
C ARG A 33 3.88 8.79 11.03
N LYS A 34 4.70 9.06 12.05
CA LYS A 34 5.02 10.43 12.46
C LYS A 34 6.02 11.05 11.48
N LYS A 35 5.66 12.18 10.88
CA LYS A 35 6.53 12.97 10.01
C LYS A 35 6.71 14.36 10.61
N PHE A 36 7.91 14.91 10.44
CA PHE A 36 8.19 16.29 10.84
C PHE A 36 7.92 17.23 9.66
N ILE A 37 6.78 17.93 9.72
CA ILE A 37 6.26 18.78 8.65
C ILE A 37 6.00 20.16 9.23
N LYS A 38 6.50 21.23 8.57
CA LYS A 38 6.31 22.63 9.02
C LYS A 38 6.61 22.82 10.52
N ASP A 39 7.76 22.33 10.94
CA ASP A 39 8.27 22.41 12.32
C ASP A 39 7.40 21.76 13.41
N THR A 40 6.50 20.87 13.02
CA THR A 40 5.68 20.09 13.95
C THR A 40 5.66 18.60 13.59
N TRP A 41 5.50 17.74 14.60
CA TRP A 41 5.32 16.31 14.42
C TRP A 41 3.86 16.01 14.12
N VAL A 42 3.59 15.52 12.91
CA VAL A 42 2.25 15.17 12.44
C VAL A 42 2.18 13.67 12.20
N SER A 43 1.11 13.04 12.68
CA SER A 43 0.77 11.66 12.31
C SER A 43 0.10 11.66 10.94
N CYS A 44 0.73 11.03 9.95
CA CYS A 44 0.19 10.93 8.60
C CYS A 44 -0.04 9.46 8.24
N SER A 45 -1.15 9.18 7.57
CA SER A 45 -1.37 7.89 6.92
C SER A 45 -0.71 7.92 5.54
N GLU A 46 0.12 6.92 5.23
CA GLU A 46 0.78 6.77 3.93
C GLU A 46 0.62 5.35 3.41
N VAL A 47 0.74 5.20 2.09
CA VAL A 47 0.74 3.89 1.44
C VAL A 47 1.98 3.11 1.86
N PHE A 48 1.78 1.89 2.36
CA PHE A 48 2.88 1.04 2.81
C PHE A 48 3.63 0.39 1.63
N PHE A 49 2.90 -0.11 0.62
CA PHE A 49 3.47 -0.61 -0.63
C PHE A 49 3.14 0.33 -1.78
N SER A 50 4.09 1.19 -2.12
CA SER A 50 3.91 2.16 -3.21
C SER A 50 3.54 1.45 -4.52
N ASN A 51 2.55 2.00 -5.23
CA ASN A 51 2.05 1.49 -6.50
C ASN A 51 1.36 0.10 -6.46
N TYR A 52 0.97 -0.43 -5.30
CA TYR A 52 0.34 -1.75 -5.22
C TYR A 52 -0.94 -1.75 -4.39
N ILE A 53 -1.90 -2.58 -4.81
CA ILE A 53 -3.15 -2.84 -4.11
C ILE A 53 -3.52 -4.32 -4.20
N PHE A 54 -4.17 -4.85 -3.17
CA PHE A 54 -4.66 -6.22 -3.14
C PHE A 54 -6.15 -6.27 -3.48
N ILE A 55 -6.56 -7.26 -4.28
CA ILE A 55 -7.97 -7.42 -4.72
C ILE A 55 -8.44 -8.84 -4.39
N ASP A 56 -9.58 -8.95 -3.73
CA ASP A 56 -10.17 -10.23 -3.34
C ASP A 56 -10.86 -10.90 -4.54
N LEU A 57 -10.32 -12.05 -4.94
CA LEU A 57 -10.81 -12.86 -6.04
C LEU A 57 -12.02 -13.72 -5.68
N SER A 58 -12.41 -13.80 -4.40
CA SER A 58 -13.63 -14.50 -3.98
C SER A 58 -14.92 -13.77 -4.39
N SER A 59 -14.78 -12.54 -4.87
CA SER A 59 -15.88 -11.77 -5.46
C SER A 59 -16.48 -12.52 -6.64
N ILE A 60 -17.79 -12.81 -6.60
CA ILE A 60 -18.55 -13.62 -7.58
C ILE A 60 -18.34 -13.21 -9.06
N ASN A 61 -17.87 -11.97 -9.32
CA ASN A 61 -17.66 -11.41 -10.65
C ASN A 61 -16.22 -10.93 -10.90
N ALA A 62 -15.20 -11.63 -10.37
CA ALA A 62 -13.79 -11.29 -10.54
C ALA A 62 -13.33 -11.35 -12.02
N ASN A 63 -13.64 -10.30 -12.79
CA ASN A 63 -13.23 -10.13 -14.18
C ASN A 63 -11.91 -9.34 -14.24
N PHE A 64 -10.81 -10.04 -14.57
CA PHE A 64 -9.47 -9.44 -14.63
C PHE A 64 -9.34 -8.31 -15.66
N SER A 65 -10.09 -8.38 -16.77
CA SER A 65 -10.11 -7.31 -17.77
C SER A 65 -10.75 -6.03 -17.19
N LYS A 66 -11.83 -6.13 -16.42
CA LYS A 66 -12.44 -4.97 -15.75
C LYS A 66 -11.49 -4.33 -14.72
N ILE A 67 -10.74 -5.14 -13.97
CA ILE A 67 -9.73 -4.65 -13.03
C ILE A 67 -8.66 -3.81 -13.76
N ASN A 68 -8.13 -4.31 -14.89
CA ASN A 68 -7.14 -3.58 -15.69
C ASN A 68 -7.68 -2.25 -16.25
N ASN A 69 -8.97 -2.18 -16.53
CA ASN A 69 -9.64 -0.97 -17.04
C ASN A 69 -10.13 -0.02 -15.93
N THR A 70 -9.79 -0.28 -14.66
CA THR A 70 -10.19 0.58 -13.55
C THR A 70 -9.31 1.83 -13.46
N TYR A 71 -9.92 3.00 -13.32
CA TYR A 71 -9.18 4.25 -13.14
C TYR A 71 -8.27 4.22 -11.91
N GLY A 72 -6.98 4.45 -12.12
CA GLY A 72 -5.95 4.38 -11.09
C GLY A 72 -5.20 3.04 -11.07
N ILE A 73 -5.66 2.02 -11.80
CA ILE A 73 -4.91 0.77 -12.03
C ILE A 73 -4.00 0.93 -13.25
N SER A 74 -2.80 0.37 -13.15
CA SER A 74 -1.86 0.21 -14.25
C SER A 74 -2.05 -1.18 -14.89
N LYS A 75 -1.93 -2.23 -14.09
CA LYS A 75 -2.14 -3.62 -14.52
C LYS A 75 -2.27 -4.59 -13.34
N LEU A 76 -2.99 -5.68 -13.53
CA LEU A 76 -2.96 -6.85 -12.67
C LEU A 76 -1.63 -7.60 -12.84
N LEU A 77 -1.05 -8.09 -11.75
CA LEU A 77 0.13 -8.95 -11.82
C LEU A 77 -0.31 -10.36 -12.17
N VAL A 78 0.06 -10.80 -13.38
CA VAL A 78 -0.24 -12.12 -13.91
C VAL A 78 1.04 -12.85 -14.29
N ASN A 79 1.02 -14.16 -14.18
CA ASN A 79 2.01 -15.03 -14.81
C ASN A 79 1.84 -14.90 -16.34
N LYS A 80 2.91 -14.54 -17.04
CA LYS A 80 2.87 -14.28 -18.49
C LYS A 80 2.55 -15.52 -19.32
N ASP A 81 3.00 -16.70 -18.87
CA ASP A 81 2.87 -17.93 -19.63
C ASP A 81 1.48 -18.55 -19.45
N LEU A 82 0.95 -18.45 -18.22
CA LEU A 82 -0.30 -19.10 -17.84
C LEU A 82 -1.51 -18.16 -17.87
N SER A 83 -1.30 -16.85 -18.05
CA SER A 83 -2.36 -15.82 -18.01
C SER A 83 -3.21 -15.82 -16.74
N ILE A 84 -2.68 -16.39 -15.65
CA ILE A 84 -3.33 -16.41 -14.32
C ILE A 84 -2.71 -15.35 -13.40
N PRO A 85 -3.51 -14.70 -12.52
CA PRO A 85 -2.98 -13.77 -11.54
C PRO A 85 -2.03 -14.45 -10.54
N TYR A 86 -1.02 -13.70 -10.08
CA TYR A 86 -0.31 -14.09 -8.87
C TYR A 86 -1.22 -13.92 -7.67
N THR A 87 -1.33 -14.98 -6.86
CA THR A 87 -2.27 -15.03 -5.75
C THR A 87 -1.59 -15.11 -4.39
N ILE A 88 -2.23 -14.51 -3.41
CA ILE A 88 -1.85 -14.48 -2.00
C ILE A 88 -3.01 -15.02 -1.18
N ASP A 89 -2.71 -15.79 -0.14
CA ASP A 89 -3.72 -16.37 0.72
C ASP A 89 -4.38 -15.33 1.64
N GLU A 90 -5.59 -15.63 2.12
CA GLU A 90 -6.33 -14.77 3.06
C GLU A 90 -5.58 -14.58 4.39
N GLY A 91 -4.88 -15.62 4.85
CA GLY A 91 -4.13 -15.63 6.10
C GLY A 91 -2.99 -14.59 6.10
N PHE A 92 -2.26 -14.48 5.00
CA PHE A 92 -1.23 -13.46 4.80
C PHE A 92 -1.84 -12.05 4.87
N ILE A 93 -2.92 -11.79 4.12
CA ILE A 93 -3.56 -10.47 4.11
C ILE A 93 -4.10 -10.12 5.51
N ARG A 94 -4.68 -11.08 6.22
CA ARG A 94 -5.14 -10.92 7.61
C ARG A 94 -3.98 -10.61 8.55
N SER A 95 -2.86 -11.31 8.44
CA SER A 95 -1.65 -11.07 9.23
C SER A 95 -1.07 -9.68 8.97
N LEU A 96 -0.98 -9.28 7.70
CA LEU A 96 -0.53 -7.96 7.28
C LEU A 96 -1.44 -6.85 7.84
N LYS A 97 -2.76 -6.99 7.75
CA LYS A 97 -3.73 -6.07 8.36
C LYS A 97 -3.47 -5.92 9.86
N ASN A 98 -3.33 -7.03 10.57
CA ASN A 98 -3.08 -7.01 12.02
C ASN A 98 -1.74 -6.34 12.38
N LYS A 99 -0.69 -6.57 11.57
CA LYS A 99 0.62 -5.94 11.78
C LYS A 99 0.57 -4.42 11.58
N LEU A 100 -0.16 -3.95 10.56
CA LEU A 100 -0.27 -2.52 10.23
C LEU A 100 -1.27 -1.73 11.10
N ARG A 101 -2.12 -2.41 11.89
CA ARG A 101 -2.98 -1.73 12.89
C ARG A 101 -2.20 -1.04 13.99
N LYS A 102 -1.02 -1.55 14.32
CA LYS A 102 -0.11 -0.91 15.28
C LYS A 102 0.74 0.12 14.53
N PRO A 103 0.94 1.34 15.07
CA PRO A 103 1.92 2.26 14.50
C PRO A 103 3.26 1.54 14.45
N LEU A 104 3.86 1.39 13.27
CA LEU A 104 5.25 0.94 13.22
C LEU A 104 6.09 2.14 13.63
N ASP A 105 6.83 2.01 14.72
CA ASP A 105 7.78 3.01 15.12
C ASP A 105 9.04 2.91 14.24
N ILE A 106 8.91 3.30 12.98
CA ILE A 106 10.02 3.32 12.00
C ILE A 106 11.06 4.39 12.41
N ASN A 107 10.70 5.30 13.32
CA ASN A 107 11.57 6.35 13.81
C ASN A 107 12.08 6.06 15.24
N ASP A 108 12.01 4.80 15.71
CA ASP A 108 12.51 4.43 17.03
C ASP A 108 14.05 4.53 17.07
N LEU A 109 14.53 5.71 17.44
CA LEU A 109 15.94 5.99 17.64
C LEU A 109 16.32 5.55 19.04
N LYS A 110 17.21 4.56 19.14
CA LYS A 110 17.74 4.09 20.41
C LYS A 110 18.98 4.88 20.79
N LYS A 111 19.27 4.97 22.09
CA LYS A 111 20.53 5.57 22.56
C LYS A 111 21.70 4.83 21.91
N GLY A 112 22.59 5.57 21.24
CA GLY A 112 23.72 5.02 20.48
C GLY A 112 23.45 4.78 19.00
N SER A 113 22.24 5.04 18.49
CA SER A 113 21.97 5.04 17.05
C SER A 113 22.80 6.13 16.34
N LYS A 114 23.42 5.78 15.21
CA LYS A 114 24.01 6.76 14.29
C LYS A 114 22.88 7.51 13.59
N VAL A 115 22.91 8.83 13.63
CA VAL A 115 21.88 9.70 13.06
C VAL A 115 22.49 10.71 12.11
N ASN A 116 21.72 11.13 11.11
CA ASN A 116 22.07 12.22 10.21
C ASN A 116 21.13 13.40 10.48
N ILE A 117 21.67 14.61 10.60
CA ILE A 117 20.88 15.82 10.82
C ILE A 117 20.33 16.27 9.46
N THR A 118 19.02 16.22 9.28
CA THR A 118 18.38 16.52 7.98
C THR A 118 17.95 17.98 7.81
N LYS A 119 17.89 18.77 8.89
CA LYS A 119 17.49 20.20 8.88
C LYS A 119 18.21 21.00 9.98
N GLY A 120 18.36 22.31 9.78
CA GLY A 120 18.99 23.24 10.73
C GLY A 120 20.47 23.53 10.43
N LYS A 121 21.11 24.41 11.22
CA LYS A 121 22.49 24.89 10.98
C LYS A 121 23.54 23.76 10.92
N LEU A 122 23.25 22.61 11.53
CA LEU A 122 24.13 21.45 11.59
C LEU A 122 23.82 20.39 10.52
N SER A 123 22.89 20.62 9.59
CA SER A 123 22.48 19.61 8.60
C SER A 123 23.45 19.42 7.42
N LYS A 124 24.57 20.13 7.40
CA LYS A 124 25.58 20.07 6.34
C LYS A 124 26.87 19.35 6.78
N PHE A 125 26.86 18.72 7.94
CA PHE A 125 27.96 17.90 8.46
C PHE A 125 27.53 16.44 8.53
#